data_AF-A0A843JZ00-F1
#
_entry.id   AF-A0A843JZ00-F1
#
_cell.length_a   1.000
_cell.length_b   1.000
_cell.length_c   1.000
_cell.angle_alpha   90.00
_cell.angle_beta   90.00
_cell.angle_gamma   90.00
#
_symmetry.space_group_name_H-M   'P 1'
#
loop_
_entity.id
_entity.type
_entity.pdbx_description
1 polymer ?
#
loop_
_entity_poly.entity_id
_entity_poly.type
_entity_poly.pdbx_seq_one_letter_code
_entity_poly.pdbx_strand_id
1 'polypeptide(L)'
;MTLKLSKTKDEFIDRIFEECMNELKEFFKINWTRNRPSIIIFEDRETLDELKGSKTDDWNVGFATNNKIYLLDRRNYEKESCHKYSDEEYKKLLKHELVHLHYDIFSKGAHYPRWLNEGLAVFLSEQLENKNLEKFEKFLDYFEKRGDSLYTEGGFAIKILIENFGQDKLFELIKNISSLQTEEKFNSKFQEIYGEKPSYEFFNSLIKNKES
;
A
#
# COMPACT_ATOMS: atom_id res chain seq x y z
N MET A 1 -18.54 15.02 -15.32
CA MET A 1 -17.62 14.43 -16.30
C MET A 1 -18.22 13.13 -16.80
N THR A 2 -18.09 12.85 -18.10
CA THR A 2 -18.45 11.56 -18.69
C THR A 2 -17.21 10.99 -19.36
N LEU A 3 -16.72 9.83 -18.90
CA LEU A 3 -15.60 9.12 -19.53
C LEU A 3 -16.12 7.99 -20.42
N LYS A 4 -15.47 7.80 -21.57
CA LYS A 4 -15.75 6.68 -22.47
C LYS A 4 -14.64 5.65 -22.34
N LEU A 5 -15.00 4.44 -21.92
CA LEU A 5 -14.06 3.33 -21.81
C LEU A 5 -14.00 2.54 -23.13
N SER A 6 -12.79 2.07 -23.47
CA SER A 6 -12.55 1.11 -24.53
C SER A 6 -11.80 -0.10 -23.95
N LYS A 7 -12.06 -1.28 -24.50
CA LYS A 7 -11.29 -2.48 -24.15
C LYS A 7 -9.97 -2.45 -24.92
N THR A 8 -8.87 -2.67 -24.22
CA THR A 8 -7.55 -2.89 -24.82
C THR A 8 -7.02 -4.26 -24.41
N LYS A 9 -6.07 -4.81 -25.18
CA LYS A 9 -5.28 -5.99 -24.82
C LYS A 9 -3.87 -5.51 -24.59
N ASP A 10 -3.35 -5.72 -23.38
CA ASP A 10 -2.00 -5.33 -23.02
C ASP A 10 -1.29 -6.49 -22.34
N GLU A 11 -0.52 -7.26 -23.12
CA GLU A 11 0.12 -8.49 -22.65
C GLU A 11 1.12 -8.24 -21.52
N PHE A 12 1.72 -7.06 -21.46
CA PHE A 12 2.61 -6.69 -20.37
C PHE A 12 1.83 -6.54 -19.07
N ILE A 13 0.78 -5.71 -19.08
CA ILE A 13 -0.08 -5.46 -17.91
C ILE A 13 -0.77 -6.76 -17.44
N ASP A 14 -1.33 -7.52 -18.38
CA ASP A 14 -1.99 -8.80 -18.07
C ASP A 14 -1.00 -9.76 -17.37
N ARG A 15 0.24 -9.86 -17.86
CA ARG A 15 1.28 -10.70 -17.25
C ARG A 15 1.63 -10.25 -15.84
N ILE A 16 1.99 -8.97 -15.64
CA ILE A 16 2.41 -8.48 -14.31
C ILE A 16 1.26 -8.53 -13.31
N PHE A 17 0.01 -8.37 -13.75
CA PHE A 17 -1.17 -8.55 -12.90
C PHE A 17 -1.29 -9.99 -12.38
N GLU A 18 -1.13 -10.98 -13.26
CA GLU A 18 -1.17 -12.39 -12.83
C GLU A 18 0.00 -12.76 -11.91
N GLU A 19 1.21 -12.25 -12.18
CA GLU A 19 2.37 -12.42 -11.29
C GLU A 19 2.08 -11.85 -9.89
N CYS A 20 1.67 -10.58 -9.80
CA CYS A 20 1.36 -9.94 -8.53
C CYS A 20 0.22 -10.63 -7.78
N MET A 21 -0.84 -11.06 -8.48
CA MET A 21 -1.95 -11.79 -7.85
C MET A 21 -1.51 -13.14 -7.27
N ASN A 22 -0.56 -13.84 -7.91
CA ASN A 22 -0.01 -15.09 -7.39
C ASN A 22 0.88 -14.86 -6.16
N GLU A 23 1.74 -13.83 -6.19
CA GLU A 23 2.58 -13.47 -5.04
C GLU A 23 1.72 -13.06 -3.83
N LEU A 24 0.71 -12.22 -4.05
CA LEU A 24 -0.18 -11.75 -2.98
C LEU A 24 -1.11 -12.84 -2.46
N LYS A 25 -1.49 -13.82 -3.29
CA LYS A 25 -2.22 -15.01 -2.84
C LYS A 25 -1.44 -15.75 -1.74
N GLU A 26 -0.14 -15.91 -1.92
CA GLU A 26 0.69 -16.63 -0.94
C GLU A 26 0.86 -15.84 0.36
N PHE A 27 0.98 -14.51 0.27
CA PHE A 27 1.02 -13.68 1.47
C PHE A 27 -0.34 -13.66 2.19
N PHE A 28 -1.41 -13.22 1.53
CA PHE A 28 -2.73 -13.05 2.14
C PHE A 28 -3.48 -14.37 2.39
N LYS A 29 -3.00 -15.50 1.86
CA LYS A 29 -3.70 -16.80 1.88
C LYS A 29 -5.10 -16.71 1.28
N ILE A 30 -5.29 -15.83 0.30
CA ILE A 30 -6.55 -15.64 -0.44
C ILE A 30 -6.34 -16.10 -1.88
N ASN A 31 -7.09 -17.13 -2.28
CA ASN A 31 -7.17 -17.54 -3.68
C ASN A 31 -8.28 -16.74 -4.42
N TRP A 32 -7.96 -15.50 -4.79
CA TRP A 32 -8.94 -14.56 -5.37
C TRP A 32 -9.25 -14.89 -6.84
N THR A 33 -10.16 -15.83 -7.06
CA THR A 33 -10.50 -16.36 -8.40
C THR A 33 -11.79 -15.81 -9.00
N ARG A 34 -12.65 -15.17 -8.20
CA ARG A 34 -13.92 -14.57 -8.62
C ARG A 34 -13.93 -13.08 -8.33
N ASN A 35 -14.58 -12.29 -9.20
CA ASN A 35 -14.64 -10.83 -9.07
C ASN A 35 -13.25 -10.21 -8.87
N ARG A 36 -12.29 -10.64 -9.69
CA ARG A 36 -10.94 -10.08 -9.65
C ARG A 36 -10.97 -8.58 -10.00
N PRO A 37 -10.00 -7.79 -9.48
CA PRO A 37 -9.92 -6.39 -9.84
C PRO A 37 -9.81 -6.19 -11.35
N SER A 38 -10.39 -5.10 -11.84
CA SER A 38 -10.21 -4.66 -13.23
C SER A 38 -9.21 -3.51 -13.28
N ILE A 39 -8.34 -3.50 -14.29
CA ILE A 39 -7.39 -2.41 -14.53
C ILE A 39 -8.00 -1.43 -15.53
N ILE A 40 -7.93 -0.14 -15.20
CA ILE A 40 -8.33 0.98 -16.04
C ILE A 40 -7.09 1.82 -16.28
N ILE A 41 -6.77 2.04 -17.55
CA ILE A 41 -5.65 2.89 -17.94
C ILE A 41 -6.20 4.27 -18.32
N PHE A 42 -5.60 5.31 -17.77
CA PHE A 42 -5.85 6.70 -18.16
C PHE A 42 -4.60 7.29 -18.81
N GLU A 43 -4.78 8.17 -19.79
CA GLU A 43 -3.70 8.61 -20.67
C GLU A 43 -2.90 9.79 -20.08
N ASP A 44 -3.51 10.65 -19.26
CA ASP A 44 -2.91 11.91 -18.82
C ASP A 44 -3.32 12.36 -17.41
N ARG A 45 -2.61 13.36 -16.90
CA ARG A 45 -2.85 13.98 -15.58
C ARG A 45 -4.23 14.60 -15.46
N GLU A 46 -4.69 15.24 -16.53
CA GLU A 46 -6.00 15.91 -16.54
C GLU A 46 -7.12 14.91 -16.25
N THR A 47 -7.09 13.75 -16.90
CA THR A 47 -8.03 12.66 -16.64
C THR A 47 -7.99 12.19 -15.18
N LEU A 48 -6.81 12.08 -14.57
CA LEU A 48 -6.67 11.72 -13.16
C LEU A 48 -7.26 12.78 -12.22
N ASP A 49 -6.98 14.05 -12.48
CA ASP A 49 -7.53 15.17 -11.71
C ASP A 49 -9.06 15.17 -11.76
N GLU A 50 -9.65 14.91 -12.94
CA GLU A 50 -11.09 14.79 -13.08
C GLU A 50 -11.66 13.54 -12.37
N LEU A 51 -10.97 12.40 -12.44
CA LEU A 51 -11.33 11.18 -11.70
C LEU A 51 -11.31 11.39 -10.18
N LYS A 52 -10.39 12.21 -9.67
CA LYS A 52 -10.28 12.55 -8.24
C LYS A 52 -11.15 13.74 -7.84
N GLY A 53 -11.61 14.54 -8.78
CA GLY A 53 -12.38 15.77 -8.55
C GLY A 53 -11.53 16.95 -8.03
N SER A 54 -10.21 16.84 -8.09
CA SER A 54 -9.27 17.86 -7.63
C SER A 54 -7.92 17.67 -8.32
N LYS A 55 -7.10 18.73 -8.38
CA LYS A 55 -5.71 18.60 -8.79
C LYS A 55 -4.95 17.60 -7.93
N THR A 56 -4.18 16.75 -8.59
CA THR A 56 -3.33 15.74 -7.96
C THR A 56 -1.86 16.13 -8.07
N ASP A 57 -1.06 15.65 -7.13
CA ASP A 57 0.39 15.81 -7.19
C ASP A 57 0.99 14.96 -8.31
N ASP A 58 2.09 15.41 -8.91
CA ASP A 58 2.76 14.77 -10.04
C ASP A 58 3.26 13.35 -9.76
N TRP A 59 3.52 13.02 -8.50
CA TRP A 59 3.91 11.68 -8.06
C TRP A 59 2.74 10.68 -8.05
N ASN A 60 1.49 11.15 -8.07
CA ASN A 60 0.33 10.27 -8.04
C ASN A 60 0.09 9.70 -9.45
N VAL A 61 0.35 8.42 -9.67
CA VAL A 61 0.29 7.79 -11.00
C VAL A 61 -0.62 6.56 -11.04
N GLY A 62 -1.23 6.25 -9.90
CA GLY A 62 -2.14 5.14 -9.76
C GLY A 62 -2.99 5.27 -8.50
N PHE A 63 -4.10 4.54 -8.49
CA PHE A 63 -4.89 4.35 -7.27
C PHE A 63 -5.83 3.15 -7.41
N ALA A 64 -6.15 2.52 -6.29
CA ALA A 64 -7.18 1.50 -6.19
C ALA A 64 -8.45 2.01 -5.48
N THR A 65 -9.61 1.61 -5.99
CA THR A 65 -10.90 1.80 -5.32
C THR A 65 -11.98 0.92 -5.94
N ASN A 66 -12.98 0.49 -5.16
CA ASN A 66 -14.16 -0.22 -5.66
C ASN A 66 -13.83 -1.43 -6.56
N ASN A 67 -12.82 -2.21 -6.13
CA ASN A 67 -12.30 -3.38 -6.86
C ASN A 67 -11.81 -3.05 -8.29
N LYS A 68 -11.28 -1.85 -8.47
CA LYS A 68 -10.65 -1.38 -9.70
C LYS A 68 -9.31 -0.76 -9.37
N ILE A 69 -8.39 -0.87 -10.30
CA ILE A 69 -7.07 -0.23 -10.26
C ILE A 69 -7.02 0.73 -11.43
N TYR A 70 -6.64 1.96 -11.15
CA TYR A 70 -6.44 3.00 -12.15
C TYR A 70 -4.95 3.25 -12.25
N LEU A 71 -4.38 3.17 -13.45
CA LEU A 71 -2.96 3.43 -13.69
C LEU A 71 -2.79 4.41 -14.85
N LEU A 72 -1.81 5.30 -14.71
CA LEU A 72 -1.34 6.14 -15.81
C LEU A 72 -0.73 5.26 -16.89
N ASP A 73 -1.05 5.53 -18.16
CA ASP A 73 -0.48 4.79 -19.28
C ASP A 73 1.04 4.84 -19.25
N ARG A 74 1.69 3.67 -19.28
CA ARG A 74 3.16 3.56 -19.25
C ARG A 74 3.85 4.38 -20.34
N ARG A 75 3.20 4.58 -21.50
CA ARG A 75 3.72 5.34 -22.64
C ARG A 75 3.83 6.83 -22.33
N ASN A 76 3.02 7.32 -21.39
CA ASN A 76 2.98 8.72 -20.95
C ASN A 76 3.57 8.91 -19.54
N TYR A 77 4.10 7.86 -18.92
CA TYR A 77 4.50 7.85 -17.51
C TYR A 77 5.49 8.97 -17.16
N GLU A 78 6.60 9.09 -17.90
CA GLU A 78 7.60 10.14 -17.67
C GLU A 78 7.17 11.54 -18.15
N LYS A 79 6.12 11.61 -18.98
CA LYS A 79 5.58 12.87 -19.50
C LYS A 79 4.62 13.51 -18.49
N GLU A 80 3.84 12.68 -17.80
CA GLU A 80 2.71 13.09 -16.95
C GLU A 80 3.02 12.92 -15.44
N SER A 81 4.24 12.51 -15.09
CA SER A 81 4.69 12.33 -13.71
C SER A 81 6.16 12.69 -13.51
N CYS A 82 6.57 12.83 -12.26
CA CYS A 82 7.96 13.03 -11.87
C CYS A 82 8.79 11.73 -11.83
N HIS A 83 8.16 10.58 -12.09
CA HIS A 83 8.81 9.26 -12.02
C HIS A 83 9.56 8.91 -13.29
N LYS A 84 10.55 8.02 -13.13
CA LYS A 84 11.25 7.38 -14.26
C LYS A 84 10.60 6.05 -14.56
N TYR A 85 10.34 5.77 -15.83
CA TYR A 85 9.70 4.53 -16.21
C TYR A 85 10.71 3.38 -16.22
N SER A 86 10.31 2.27 -15.62
CA SER A 86 10.85 0.96 -15.93
C SER A 86 9.73 -0.07 -15.76
N ASP A 87 9.82 -1.19 -16.46
CA ASP A 87 8.84 -2.28 -16.32
C ASP A 87 8.73 -2.75 -14.86
N GLU A 88 9.86 -2.75 -14.15
CA GLU A 88 9.92 -3.14 -12.74
C GLU A 88 9.24 -2.12 -11.83
N GLU A 89 9.52 -0.83 -11.97
CA GLU A 89 8.83 0.21 -11.20
C GLU A 89 7.31 0.10 -11.43
N TYR A 90 6.88 0.00 -12.69
CA TYR A 90 5.47 -0.04 -13.02
C TYR A 90 4.79 -1.31 -12.47
N LYS A 91 5.51 -2.44 -12.42
CA LYS A 91 5.07 -3.65 -11.71
C LYS A 91 4.90 -3.40 -10.21
N LYS A 92 5.85 -2.73 -9.56
CA LYS A 92 5.76 -2.36 -8.14
C LYS A 92 4.59 -1.44 -7.86
N LEU A 93 4.32 -0.45 -8.73
CA LEU A 93 3.11 0.39 -8.63
C LEU A 93 1.83 -0.46 -8.70
N LEU A 94 1.70 -1.35 -9.70
CA LEU A 94 0.52 -2.22 -9.79
C LEU A 94 0.37 -3.11 -8.55
N LYS A 95 1.47 -3.69 -8.05
CA LYS A 95 1.47 -4.53 -6.84
C LYS A 95 1.03 -3.74 -5.61
N HIS A 96 1.51 -2.50 -5.47
CA HIS A 96 1.11 -1.57 -4.40
C HIS A 96 -0.42 -1.37 -4.38
N GLU A 97 -1.01 -1.03 -5.53
CA GLU A 97 -2.46 -0.82 -5.63
C GLU A 97 -3.27 -2.10 -5.39
N LEU A 98 -2.75 -3.25 -5.82
CA LEU A 98 -3.34 -4.55 -5.52
C LEU A 98 -3.34 -4.88 -4.02
N VAL A 99 -2.29 -4.47 -3.29
CA VAL A 99 -2.20 -4.70 -1.85
C VAL A 99 -3.31 -3.96 -1.12
N HIS A 100 -3.63 -2.72 -1.51
CA HIS A 100 -4.78 -2.00 -0.93
C HIS A 100 -6.10 -2.76 -1.11
N LEU A 101 -6.34 -3.34 -2.29
CA LEU A 101 -7.55 -4.14 -2.52
C LEU A 101 -7.60 -5.41 -1.67
N HIS A 102 -6.46 -6.07 -1.45
CA HIS A 102 -6.39 -7.22 -0.53
C HIS A 102 -6.58 -6.79 0.92
N TYR A 103 -5.95 -5.68 1.33
CA TYR A 103 -6.09 -5.09 2.65
C TYR A 103 -7.56 -4.80 2.96
N ASP A 104 -8.30 -4.22 1.99
CA ASP A 104 -9.73 -3.91 2.11
C ASP A 104 -10.62 -5.11 2.42
N ILE A 105 -10.25 -6.31 1.96
CA ILE A 105 -10.98 -7.54 2.29
C ILE A 105 -10.93 -7.81 3.80
N PHE A 106 -9.76 -7.66 4.42
CA PHE A 106 -9.56 -7.91 5.84
C PHE A 106 -10.01 -6.73 6.70
N SER A 107 -9.77 -5.51 6.22
CA SER A 107 -10.09 -4.28 6.94
C SER A 107 -11.56 -3.89 6.82
N LYS A 108 -12.34 -4.54 5.94
CA LYS A 108 -13.72 -4.18 5.59
C LYS A 108 -13.83 -2.72 5.10
N GLY A 109 -12.84 -2.27 4.33
CA GLY A 109 -12.76 -0.92 3.77
C GLY A 109 -12.33 0.16 4.77
N ALA A 110 -11.85 -0.22 5.95
CA ALA A 110 -11.25 0.74 6.88
C ALA A 110 -9.78 0.99 6.50
N HIS A 111 -9.36 2.27 6.50
CA HIS A 111 -8.02 2.67 6.04
C HIS A 111 -7.16 3.35 7.12
N TYR A 112 -7.59 3.31 8.38
CA TYR A 112 -6.87 3.87 9.52
C TYR A 112 -6.24 2.76 10.38
N PRO A 113 -5.04 2.96 10.94
CA PRO A 113 -4.15 4.09 10.66
C PRO A 113 -3.60 4.00 9.24
N ARG A 114 -3.41 5.14 8.59
CA ARG A 114 -2.94 5.17 7.20
C ARG A 114 -1.58 4.49 7.02
N TRP A 115 -0.70 4.59 8.03
CA TRP A 115 0.65 4.03 7.94
C TRP A 115 0.64 2.51 7.84
N LEU A 116 -0.37 1.85 8.40
CA LEU A 116 -0.51 0.40 8.33
C LEU A 116 -0.90 -0.05 6.92
N ASN A 117 -1.83 0.67 6.28
CA ASN A 117 -2.27 0.36 4.92
C ASN A 117 -1.18 0.69 3.88
N GLU A 118 -0.68 1.94 3.88
CA GLU A 118 0.38 2.38 2.96
C GLU A 118 1.69 1.62 3.20
N GLY A 119 2.06 1.41 4.45
CA GLY A 119 3.25 0.65 4.81
C GLY A 119 3.20 -0.79 4.33
N LEU A 120 2.03 -1.44 4.40
CA LEU A 120 1.90 -2.81 3.90
C LEU A 120 2.04 -2.85 2.38
N ALA A 121 1.44 -1.87 1.69
CA ALA A 121 1.57 -1.73 0.24
C ALA A 121 3.03 -1.53 -0.18
N VAL A 122 3.75 -0.59 0.47
CA VAL A 122 5.18 -0.33 0.21
C VAL A 122 6.07 -1.53 0.52
N PHE A 123 5.80 -2.25 1.62
CA PHE A 123 6.58 -3.42 1.98
C PHE A 123 6.41 -4.56 0.97
N LEU A 124 5.17 -4.90 0.64
CA LEU A 124 4.88 -6.01 -0.26
C LEU A 124 5.20 -5.69 -1.72
N SER A 125 5.12 -4.42 -2.13
CA SER A 125 5.51 -3.97 -3.47
C SER A 125 7.02 -3.82 -3.66
N GLU A 126 7.84 -4.16 -2.64
CA GLU A 126 9.31 -4.08 -2.72
C GLU A 126 9.82 -2.65 -3.02
N GLN A 127 9.05 -1.63 -2.64
CA GLN A 127 9.43 -0.21 -2.77
C GLN A 127 10.41 0.27 -1.67
N LEU A 128 10.82 -0.64 -0.79
CA LEU A 128 11.89 -0.44 0.19
C LEU A 128 13.27 -0.90 -0.30
N GLU A 129 13.37 -1.54 -1.45
CA GLU A 129 14.66 -1.99 -1.98
C GLU A 129 15.65 -0.83 -2.09
N ASN A 130 16.89 -1.08 -1.68
CA ASN A 130 17.98 -0.10 -1.62
C ASN A 130 17.74 1.10 -0.69
N LYS A 131 16.69 1.07 0.15
CA LYS A 131 16.49 2.03 1.24
C LYS A 131 16.99 1.43 2.54
N ASN A 132 17.47 2.30 3.43
CA ASN A 132 17.80 1.96 4.80
C ASN A 132 17.06 2.94 5.72
N LEU A 133 16.72 2.47 6.92
CA LEU A 133 16.13 3.30 7.97
C LEU A 133 16.97 3.15 9.23
N GLU A 134 17.61 4.24 9.64
CA GLU A 134 18.39 4.26 10.88
C GLU A 134 17.48 4.37 12.10
N LYS A 135 16.36 5.10 11.97
CA LYS A 135 15.45 5.40 13.06
C LYS A 135 14.06 5.80 12.55
N PHE A 136 13.02 5.40 13.27
CA PHE A 136 11.65 5.90 13.12
C PHE A 136 11.45 7.21 13.87
N GLU A 137 10.77 8.16 13.24
CA GLU A 137 10.59 9.50 13.80
C GLU A 137 9.22 10.11 13.58
N LYS A 138 8.48 9.73 12.52
CA LYS A 138 7.32 10.50 12.07
C LYS A 138 6.10 9.70 11.68
N PHE A 139 6.21 8.42 11.30
CA PHE A 139 5.08 7.71 10.69
C PHE A 139 3.84 7.56 11.61
N LEU A 140 4.02 7.53 12.94
CA LEU A 140 2.90 7.44 13.88
C LEU A 140 2.03 8.70 13.87
N ASP A 141 2.61 9.86 13.52
CA ASP A 141 1.91 11.15 13.41
C ASP A 141 0.91 11.16 12.23
N TYR A 142 0.97 10.14 11.37
CA TYR A 142 0.11 9.95 10.20
C TYR A 142 -1.00 8.92 10.46
N PHE A 143 -1.52 8.87 11.69
CA PHE A 143 -2.71 8.06 11.98
C PHE A 143 -3.83 8.39 10.99
N GLU A 144 -4.20 9.68 10.87
CA GLU A 144 -5.24 10.14 9.94
C GLU A 144 -4.72 10.91 8.71
N LYS A 145 -3.48 11.42 8.78
CA LYS A 145 -2.90 12.34 7.79
C LYS A 145 -2.23 11.61 6.64
N ARG A 146 -2.15 12.27 5.48
CA ARG A 146 -1.28 11.87 4.36
C ARG A 146 0.05 12.63 4.41
N GLY A 147 1.11 12.05 3.86
CA GLY A 147 2.40 12.71 3.63
C GLY A 147 3.53 11.70 3.42
N ASP A 148 4.72 12.16 3.03
CA ASP A 148 5.74 11.28 2.44
C ASP A 148 6.39 10.30 3.42
N SER A 149 6.61 10.70 4.68
CA SER A 149 7.19 9.81 5.70
C SER A 149 6.28 8.61 6.03
N LEU A 150 4.99 8.69 5.69
CA LEU A 150 4.03 7.60 5.77
C LEU A 150 4.51 6.35 5.02
N TYR A 151 5.08 6.54 3.83
CA TYR A 151 5.40 5.46 2.91
C TYR A 151 6.65 4.71 3.36
N THR A 152 7.77 5.42 3.52
CA THR A 152 9.06 4.76 3.81
C THR A 152 9.10 4.21 5.24
N GLU A 153 8.85 5.05 6.25
CA GLU A 153 8.85 4.56 7.64
C GLU A 153 7.69 3.58 7.87
N GLY A 154 6.50 3.79 7.31
CA GLY A 154 5.41 2.82 7.39
C GLY A 154 5.80 1.45 6.83
N GLY A 155 6.47 1.41 5.68
CA GLY A 155 6.96 0.15 5.09
C GLY A 155 7.97 -0.57 5.99
N PHE A 156 8.94 0.16 6.55
CA PHE A 156 9.89 -0.41 7.52
C PHE A 156 9.22 -0.87 8.82
N ALA A 157 8.18 -0.17 9.28
CA ALA A 157 7.41 -0.56 10.46
C ALA A 157 6.73 -1.92 10.22
N ILE A 158 6.09 -2.12 9.06
CA ILE A 158 5.52 -3.43 8.68
C ILE A 158 6.58 -4.52 8.62
N LYS A 159 7.69 -4.24 7.96
CA LYS A 159 8.83 -5.17 7.86
C LYS A 159 9.27 -5.62 9.26
N ILE A 160 9.48 -4.68 10.18
CA ILE A 160 9.93 -4.97 11.55
C ILE A 160 8.90 -5.76 12.35
N LEU A 161 7.61 -5.45 12.20
CA LEU A 161 6.55 -6.21 12.87
C LEU A 161 6.54 -7.66 12.42
N ILE A 162 6.60 -7.91 11.10
CA ILE A 162 6.62 -9.26 10.54
C ILE A 162 7.88 -10.01 10.97
N GLU A 163 9.05 -9.38 10.89
CA GLU A 163 10.33 -10.03 11.20
C GLU A 163 10.50 -10.37 12.69
N ASN A 164 9.93 -9.58 13.60
CA ASN A 164 10.06 -9.82 15.05
C ASN A 164 8.91 -10.63 15.65
N PHE A 165 7.69 -10.51 15.09
CA PHE A 165 6.48 -11.04 15.70
C PHE A 165 5.71 -12.00 14.79
N GLY A 166 6.11 -12.12 13.53
CA GLY A 166 5.46 -12.97 12.54
C GLY A 166 4.25 -12.32 11.88
N GLN A 167 3.92 -12.85 10.70
CA GLN A 167 2.84 -12.37 9.86
C GLN A 167 1.44 -12.52 10.50
N ASP A 168 1.23 -13.57 11.31
CA ASP A 168 -0.07 -13.86 11.92
C ASP A 168 -0.55 -12.73 12.85
N LYS A 169 0.37 -12.14 13.63
CA LYS A 169 0.07 -11.00 14.51
C LYS A 169 -0.32 -9.75 13.73
N LEU A 170 0.33 -9.50 12.59
CA LEU A 170 -0.05 -8.40 11.70
C LEU A 170 -1.47 -8.61 11.15
N PHE A 171 -1.81 -9.83 10.72
CA PHE A 171 -3.15 -10.12 10.24
C PHE A 171 -4.22 -10.07 11.33
N GLU A 172 -3.89 -10.44 12.57
CA GLU A 172 -4.80 -10.23 13.69
C GLU A 172 -5.13 -8.73 13.85
N LEU A 173 -4.12 -7.86 13.78
CA LEU A 173 -4.33 -6.41 13.85
C LEU A 173 -5.23 -5.91 12.71
N ILE A 174 -4.91 -6.26 11.46
CA ILE A 174 -5.63 -5.78 10.27
C ILE A 174 -7.09 -6.24 10.25
N LYS A 175 -7.37 -7.50 10.61
CA LYS A 175 -8.75 -8.04 10.65
C LYS A 175 -9.66 -7.30 11.63
N ASN A 176 -9.09 -6.72 12.68
CA ASN A 176 -9.84 -5.97 13.68
C ASN A 176 -9.96 -4.49 13.34
N ILE A 177 -9.26 -3.99 12.31
CA ILE A 177 -9.08 -2.55 12.11
C ILE A 177 -10.39 -1.78 11.94
N SER A 178 -11.41 -2.38 11.30
CA SER A 178 -12.75 -1.80 11.15
C SER A 178 -13.40 -1.34 12.46
N SER A 179 -13.06 -1.94 13.61
CA SER A 179 -13.56 -1.53 14.93
C SER A 179 -12.61 -0.57 15.68
N LEU A 180 -11.41 -0.33 15.15
CA LEU A 180 -10.29 0.42 15.77
C LEU A 180 -10.10 1.81 15.16
N GLN A 181 -11.18 2.46 14.71
CA GLN A 181 -11.12 3.73 13.97
C GLN A 181 -10.65 4.94 14.80
N THR A 182 -10.30 4.76 16.07
CA THR A 182 -9.70 5.80 16.91
C THR A 182 -8.33 5.36 17.38
N GLU A 183 -7.43 6.32 17.56
CA GLU A 183 -6.06 6.06 18.00
C GLU A 183 -6.01 5.32 19.35
N GLU A 184 -6.87 5.67 20.30
CA GLU A 184 -6.96 4.98 21.59
C GLU A 184 -7.29 3.49 21.44
N LYS A 185 -8.28 3.16 20.60
CA LYS A 185 -8.69 1.76 20.36
C LYS A 185 -7.59 1.00 19.64
N PHE A 186 -7.01 1.62 18.62
CA PHE A 186 -5.88 1.04 17.88
C PHE A 186 -4.71 0.76 18.82
N ASN A 187 -4.28 1.74 19.62
CA ASN A 187 -3.16 1.59 20.56
C ASN A 187 -3.42 0.51 21.60
N SER A 188 -4.67 0.39 22.08
CA SER A 188 -5.07 -0.65 23.03
C SER A 188 -4.96 -2.05 22.41
N LYS A 189 -5.49 -2.24 21.18
CA LYS A 189 -5.40 -3.55 20.50
C LYS A 189 -3.97 -3.87 20.05
N PHE A 190 -3.21 -2.87 19.63
CA PHE A 190 -1.79 -3.02 19.30
C PHE A 190 -1.02 -3.50 20.55
N GLN A 191 -1.24 -2.87 21.71
CA GLN A 191 -0.63 -3.29 22.97
C GLN A 191 -1.02 -4.73 23.37
N GLU A 192 -2.27 -5.13 23.14
CA GLU A 192 -2.70 -6.52 23.37
C GLU A 192 -1.91 -7.53 22.52
N ILE A 193 -1.65 -7.22 21.25
CA ILE A 193 -0.97 -8.12 20.30
C ILE A 193 0.54 -8.12 20.52
N TYR A 194 1.15 -6.95 20.74
CA TYR A 194 2.60 -6.75 20.73
C TYR A 194 3.21 -6.51 22.12
N GLY A 195 2.39 -6.39 23.16
CA GLY A 195 2.81 -6.19 24.55
C GLY A 195 2.97 -4.72 24.96
N GLU A 196 3.17 -3.82 23.99
CA GLU A 196 3.36 -2.38 24.22
C GLU A 196 2.57 -1.55 23.21
N LYS A 197 2.24 -0.31 23.57
CA LYS A 197 1.61 0.65 22.65
C LYS A 197 2.58 1.00 21.52
N PRO A 198 2.08 1.35 20.32
CA PRO A 198 2.96 1.81 19.27
C PRO A 198 3.62 3.14 19.69
N SER A 199 4.95 3.16 19.71
CA SER A 199 5.75 4.35 19.99
C SER A 199 7.05 4.30 19.21
N TYR A 200 7.70 5.45 19.00
CA TYR A 200 9.00 5.46 18.35
C TYR A 200 10.04 4.69 19.18
N GLU A 201 9.96 4.73 20.51
CA GLU A 201 10.81 3.92 21.39
C GLU A 201 10.64 2.42 21.12
N PHE A 202 9.40 1.94 21.04
CA PHE A 202 9.09 0.54 20.73
C PHE A 202 9.71 0.14 19.39
N PHE A 203 9.40 0.85 18.29
CA PHE A 203 9.90 0.49 16.97
C PHE A 203 11.43 0.62 16.85
N ASN A 204 12.03 1.67 17.43
CA ASN A 204 13.48 1.86 17.41
C ASN A 204 14.23 0.83 18.26
N SER A 205 13.62 0.28 19.31
CA SER A 205 14.23 -0.81 20.09
C SER A 205 14.39 -2.09 19.25
N LEU A 206 13.46 -2.35 18.34
CA LEU A 206 13.46 -3.53 17.47
C LEU A 206 14.49 -3.45 16.33
N ILE A 207 14.92 -2.25 15.94
CA ILE A 207 16.05 -2.07 15.01
C ILE A 207 17.34 -2.53 15.68
N LYS A 208 17.61 -2.04 16.90
CA LYS A 208 18.88 -2.26 17.62
C LYS A 208 19.11 -3.73 17.97
N ASN A 209 18.06 -4.47 18.28
CA ASN A 209 18.15 -5.90 18.61
C ASN A 209 18.57 -6.77 17.41
N LYS A 210 18.65 -6.22 16.19
CA LYS A 210 19.16 -6.92 15.00
C LYS A 210 20.65 -6.69 14.73
N GLU A 211 21.22 -5.63 15.29
CA GLU A 211 22.63 -5.29 15.15
C GLU A 211 23.49 -5.92 16.26
N SER A 212 22.87 -6.68 17.18
CA SER A 212 23.51 -7.38 18.31
C SER A 212 23.41 -8.89 18.13
#